data_AF-A0A3C1BPC0-F1
#
_entry.id   AF-A0A3C1BPC0-F1
#
_cell.length_a   1.000
_cell.length_b   1.000
_cell.length_c   1.000
_cell.angle_alpha   90.00
_cell.angle_beta   90.00
_cell.angle_gamma   90.00
#
_symmetry.space_group_name_H-M   'P 1'
#
loop_
_entity.id
_entity.type
_entity.pdbx_description
1 polymer ?
#
loop_
_entity_poly.entity_id
_entity_poly.type
_entity_poly.pdbx_seq_one_letter_code
_entity_poly.pdbx_strand_id
1 'polypeptide(L)'
;MDRNTDKTGLAAIREEIDALDAQMRALLLARARLVEDVARSKADARETMALRPAREMQQMQALADWHASEKPPFGLSSLLAVWREIIGAALVQQGGLIVHICAATARMARDHFGVAAQYQTHDSAADAVRACDSDPRSVAVVPLETDFTPAGAAGGF
;
A
#
# COMPACT_ATOMS: atom_id res chain seq x y z
N MET A 1 46.47 11.97 -0.22
CA MET A 1 45.38 11.55 -1.10
C MET A 1 44.20 12.47 -0.83
N ASP A 2 43.62 12.99 -1.90
CA ASP A 2 43.21 14.39 -2.01
C ASP A 2 41.73 14.61 -1.67
N ARG A 3 41.46 15.34 -0.58
CA ARG A 3 40.10 15.60 -0.04
C ARG A 3 39.20 16.42 -0.98
N ASN A 4 39.75 16.97 -2.05
CA ASN A 4 39.04 17.83 -2.99
C ASN A 4 38.44 17.06 -4.19
N THR A 5 39.08 15.96 -4.61
CA THR A 5 38.57 15.08 -5.68
C THR A 5 37.33 14.30 -5.21
N ASP A 6 37.29 13.93 -3.93
CA ASP A 6 36.13 13.27 -3.30
C ASP A 6 34.89 14.17 -3.24
N LYS A 7 35.05 15.48 -3.05
CA LYS A 7 33.92 16.42 -2.96
C LYS A 7 33.24 16.63 -4.31
N THR A 8 34.02 16.73 -5.39
CA THR A 8 33.48 16.87 -6.75
C THR A 8 32.81 15.57 -7.21
N GLY A 9 33.40 14.41 -6.90
CA GLY A 9 32.79 13.11 -7.22
C GLY A 9 31.49 12.86 -6.45
N LEU A 10 31.46 13.16 -5.14
CA LEU A 10 30.26 13.04 -4.32
C LEU A 10 29.15 14.01 -4.75
N ALA A 11 29.51 15.22 -5.18
CA ALA A 11 28.54 16.19 -5.70
C ALA A 11 27.88 15.68 -6.99
N ALA A 12 28.67 15.18 -7.95
CA ALA A 12 28.15 14.61 -9.19
C ALA A 12 27.22 13.42 -8.94
N ILE A 13 27.59 12.50 -8.04
CA ILE A 13 26.73 11.36 -7.67
C ILE A 13 25.39 11.83 -7.09
N ARG A 14 25.38 12.90 -6.28
CA ARG A 14 24.14 13.45 -5.72
C ARG A 14 23.26 14.10 -6.79
N GLU A 15 23.85 14.79 -7.75
CA GLU A 15 23.10 15.33 -8.90
C GLU A 15 22.45 14.22 -9.73
N GLU A 16 23.15 13.09 -9.92
CA GLU A 16 22.58 11.91 -10.57
C GLU A 16 21.41 11.31 -9.79
N ILE A 17 21.52 11.24 -8.45
CA ILE A 17 20.42 10.79 -7.56
C ILE A 17 19.22 11.74 -7.69
N ASP A 18 19.43 13.05 -7.62
CA ASP A 18 18.35 14.04 -7.74
C ASP A 18 17.63 13.96 -9.10
N ALA A 19 18.39 13.69 -10.17
CA ALA A 19 17.86 13.46 -11.50
C ALA A 19 17.06 12.15 -11.59
N LEU A 20 17.48 11.09 -10.89
CA LEU A 20 16.73 9.84 -10.80
C LEU A 20 15.43 10.03 -9.99
N ASP A 21 15.49 10.74 -8.86
CA ASP A 21 14.33 11.09 -8.05
C ASP A 21 13.30 11.90 -8.87
N ALA A 22 13.78 12.73 -9.80
CA ALA A 22 12.92 13.44 -10.75
C ALA A 22 12.16 12.53 -11.70
N GLN A 23 12.83 11.49 -12.19
CA GLN A 23 12.19 10.48 -13.03
C GLN A 23 11.19 9.66 -12.21
N MET A 24 11.56 9.25 -10.99
CA MET A 24 10.67 8.48 -10.11
C MET A 24 9.38 9.25 -9.79
N ARG A 25 9.46 10.52 -9.39
CA ARG A 25 8.25 11.32 -9.10
C ARG A 25 7.40 11.57 -10.35
N ALA A 26 8.00 11.69 -11.53
CA ALA A 26 7.26 11.78 -12.79
C ALA A 26 6.52 10.48 -13.13
N LEU A 27 7.15 9.32 -12.90
CA LEU A 27 6.52 8.01 -13.05
C LEU A 27 5.36 7.82 -12.06
N LEU A 28 5.53 8.27 -10.80
CA LEU A 28 4.46 8.25 -9.81
C LEU A 28 3.27 9.13 -10.23
N LEU A 29 3.52 10.32 -10.77
CA LEU A 29 2.46 11.18 -11.31
C LEU A 29 1.72 10.50 -12.47
N ALA A 30 2.45 9.89 -13.40
CA ALA A 30 1.84 9.16 -14.51
C ALA A 30 0.97 7.99 -14.01
N ARG A 31 1.47 7.23 -13.04
CA ARG A 31 0.69 6.16 -12.39
C ARG A 31 -0.56 6.70 -11.70
N ALA A 32 -0.46 7.80 -10.96
CA ALA A 32 -1.61 8.42 -10.29
C ALA A 32 -2.69 8.85 -11.29
N ARG A 33 -2.33 9.39 -12.46
CA ARG A 33 -3.30 9.70 -13.53
C ARG A 33 -4.03 8.46 -14.02
N LEU A 34 -3.33 7.34 -14.23
CA LEU A 34 -3.98 6.08 -14.59
C LEU A 34 -4.92 5.56 -13.50
N VAL A 35 -4.59 5.75 -12.23
CA VAL A 35 -5.49 5.42 -11.11
C VAL A 35 -6.76 6.28 -11.14
N GLU A 36 -6.64 7.56 -11.52
CA GLU A 36 -7.78 8.45 -11.71
C GLU A 36 -8.70 7.95 -12.84
N ASP A 37 -8.12 7.55 -13.97
CA ASP A 37 -8.86 6.98 -15.10
C ASP A 37 -9.62 5.71 -14.67
N VAL A 38 -9.00 4.85 -13.86
CA VAL A 38 -9.64 3.67 -13.26
C VAL A 38 -10.75 4.06 -12.29
N ALA A 39 -10.57 5.11 -11.48
CA ALA A 39 -11.61 5.59 -10.57
C ALA A 39 -12.83 6.09 -11.36
N ARG A 40 -12.61 6.84 -12.44
CA ARG A 40 -13.69 7.35 -13.30
C ARG A 40 -14.45 6.23 -14.01
N SER A 41 -13.77 5.21 -14.53
CA SER A 41 -14.44 4.09 -15.20
C SER A 41 -15.27 3.23 -14.25
N LYS A 42 -14.87 3.16 -12.96
CA LYS A 42 -15.63 2.45 -11.93
C LYS A 42 -16.81 3.24 -11.38
N ALA A 43 -16.84 4.56 -11.49
CA ALA A 43 -18.00 5.37 -11.07
C ALA A 43 -19.27 5.00 -11.85
N ASP A 44 -19.11 4.54 -13.09
CA ASP A 44 -20.20 4.09 -13.95
C ASP A 44 -20.62 2.63 -13.67
N ALA A 45 -19.77 1.87 -12.99
CA ALA A 45 -20.05 0.51 -12.53
C ALA A 45 -20.62 0.55 -11.10
N ARG A 46 -21.58 -0.33 -10.76
CA ARG A 46 -22.06 -0.47 -9.37
C ARG A 46 -21.04 -1.14 -8.42
N GLU A 47 -19.75 -1.01 -8.71
CA GLU A 47 -18.68 -1.68 -7.97
C GLU A 47 -18.34 -0.86 -6.72
N THR A 48 -18.71 -1.38 -5.54
CA THR A 48 -18.74 -0.59 -4.29
C THR A 48 -17.39 -0.46 -3.59
N MET A 49 -16.42 -1.33 -3.88
CA MET A 49 -15.14 -1.38 -3.16
C MET A 49 -13.95 -1.16 -4.10
N ALA A 50 -13.00 -0.33 -3.71
CA ALA A 50 -11.73 -0.13 -4.43
C ALA A 50 -10.74 -1.29 -4.21
N LEU A 51 -10.81 -1.93 -3.05
CA LEU A 51 -9.90 -3.01 -2.64
C LEU A 51 -10.02 -4.25 -3.55
N ARG A 52 -8.89 -4.75 -4.04
CA ARG A 52 -8.79 -5.96 -4.87
C ARG A 52 -7.64 -6.84 -4.36
N PRO A 53 -7.85 -7.64 -3.30
CA PRO A 53 -6.76 -8.35 -2.63
C PRO A 53 -5.93 -9.24 -3.58
N ALA A 54 -6.58 -9.96 -4.50
CA ALA A 54 -5.88 -10.76 -5.52
C ALA A 54 -4.91 -9.92 -6.38
N ARG A 55 -5.34 -8.73 -6.79
CA ARG A 55 -4.53 -7.83 -7.63
C ARG A 55 -3.33 -7.28 -6.84
N GLU A 56 -3.51 -6.99 -5.56
CA GLU A 56 -2.42 -6.54 -4.70
C GLU A 56 -1.41 -7.66 -4.44
N MET A 57 -1.89 -8.88 -4.17
CA MET A 57 -1.04 -10.04 -4.01
C MET A 57 -0.16 -10.27 -5.24
N GLN A 58 -0.74 -10.20 -6.44
CA GLN A 58 0.01 -10.28 -7.70
C GLN A 58 1.08 -9.18 -7.83
N GLN A 59 0.79 -7.94 -7.39
CA GLN A 59 1.79 -6.87 -7.38
C GLN A 59 2.93 -7.19 -6.40
N MET A 60 2.62 -7.65 -5.19
CA MET A 60 3.63 -7.99 -4.20
C MET A 60 4.51 -9.16 -4.66
N GLN A 61 3.92 -10.18 -5.28
CA GLN A 61 4.63 -11.32 -5.86
C GLN A 61 5.59 -10.86 -6.97
N ALA A 62 5.11 -10.04 -7.91
CA ALA A 62 5.96 -9.52 -8.98
C ALA A 62 7.16 -8.71 -8.46
N LEU A 63 6.99 -7.95 -7.37
CA LEU A 63 8.09 -7.23 -6.72
C LEU A 63 9.09 -8.17 -6.05
N ALA A 64 8.62 -9.23 -5.41
CA ALA A 64 9.47 -10.23 -4.79
C ALA A 64 10.30 -10.98 -5.84
N ASP A 65 9.66 -11.36 -6.96
CA ASP A 65 10.33 -12.02 -8.08
C ASP A 65 11.39 -11.11 -8.73
N TRP A 66 11.04 -9.84 -8.98
CA TRP A 66 11.98 -8.84 -9.49
C TRP A 66 13.15 -8.60 -8.52
N HIS A 67 12.89 -8.51 -7.22
CA HIS A 67 13.94 -8.32 -6.22
C HIS A 67 14.91 -9.50 -6.20
N ALA A 68 14.38 -10.73 -6.29
CA ALA A 68 15.18 -11.95 -6.36
C ALA A 68 16.02 -12.05 -7.64
N SER A 69 15.50 -11.57 -8.79
CA SER A 69 16.24 -11.58 -10.07
C SER A 69 17.34 -10.52 -10.09
N GLU A 70 17.01 -9.27 -9.76
CA GLU A 70 17.92 -8.13 -9.91
C GLU A 70 18.94 -8.04 -8.76
N LYS A 71 18.64 -8.63 -7.60
CA LYS A 71 19.48 -8.60 -6.39
C LYS A 71 19.96 -7.18 -6.03
N PRO A 72 19.04 -6.20 -5.91
CA PRO A 72 19.43 -4.83 -5.61
C PRO A 72 20.05 -4.72 -4.21
N PRO A 73 20.86 -3.67 -3.94
CA PRO A 73 21.55 -3.49 -2.67
C PRO A 73 20.65 -3.08 -1.49
N PHE A 74 19.33 -3.07 -1.67
CA PHE A 74 18.33 -2.78 -0.63
C PHE A 74 17.48 -4.02 -0.32
N GLY A 75 16.91 -4.10 0.89
CA GLY A 75 16.10 -5.24 1.32
C GLY A 75 14.71 -5.30 0.68
N LEU A 76 14.19 -6.52 0.51
CA LEU A 76 12.83 -6.76 -0.02
C LEU A 76 11.76 -6.07 0.83
N SER A 77 11.91 -6.07 2.16
CA SER A 77 10.96 -5.40 3.06
C SER A 77 10.81 -3.91 2.77
N SER A 78 11.90 -3.22 2.44
CA SER A 78 11.86 -1.80 2.08
C SER A 78 11.12 -1.56 0.76
N LEU A 79 11.36 -2.41 -0.24
CA LEU A 79 10.66 -2.32 -1.54
C LEU A 79 9.15 -2.53 -1.36
N LEU A 80 8.77 -3.56 -0.60
CA LEU A 80 7.35 -3.87 -0.33
C LEU A 80 6.68 -2.75 0.48
N ALA A 81 7.36 -2.16 1.47
CA ALA A 81 6.81 -1.05 2.24
C ALA A 81 6.54 0.18 1.36
N VAL A 82 7.47 0.55 0.48
CA VAL A 82 7.27 1.65 -0.49
C VAL A 82 6.07 1.37 -1.39
N TRP A 83 5.96 0.14 -1.90
CA TRP A 83 4.85 -0.22 -2.77
C TRP A 83 3.50 -0.30 -2.05
N ARG A 84 3.49 -0.65 -0.77
CA ARG A 84 2.29 -0.62 0.07
C ARG A 84 1.78 0.80 0.26
N GLU A 85 2.65 1.79 0.47
CA GLU A 85 2.26 3.20 0.49
C GLU A 85 1.71 3.67 -0.88
N ILE A 86 2.34 3.25 -1.97
CA ILE A 86 1.88 3.58 -3.34
C ILE A 86 0.48 2.97 -3.62
N ILE A 87 0.20 1.77 -3.11
CA ILE A 87 -1.10 1.11 -3.25
C ILE A 87 -2.13 1.77 -2.32
N GLY A 88 -1.78 2.04 -1.07
CA GLY A 88 -2.62 2.72 -0.10
C GLY A 88 -3.10 4.10 -0.58
N ALA A 89 -2.18 4.91 -1.10
CA ALA A 89 -2.50 6.19 -1.69
C ALA A 89 -3.48 6.06 -2.88
N ALA A 90 -3.33 5.02 -3.70
CA ALA A 90 -4.24 4.76 -4.81
C ALA A 90 -5.65 4.34 -4.34
N LEU A 91 -5.77 3.60 -3.24
CA LEU A 91 -7.08 3.28 -2.63
C LEU A 91 -7.79 4.57 -2.18
N VAL A 92 -7.06 5.48 -1.53
CA VAL A 92 -7.60 6.80 -1.12
C VAL A 92 -8.05 7.61 -2.34
N GLN A 93 -7.25 7.62 -3.42
CA GLN A 93 -7.60 8.31 -4.66
C GLN A 93 -8.88 7.75 -5.32
N GLN A 94 -9.16 6.46 -5.14
CA GLN A 94 -10.36 5.78 -5.65
C GLN A 94 -11.60 5.94 -4.74
N GLY A 95 -11.57 6.90 -3.82
CA GLY A 95 -12.67 7.20 -2.88
C GLY A 95 -12.48 6.62 -1.49
N GLY A 96 -11.35 5.95 -1.23
CA GLY A 96 -10.96 5.47 0.09
C GLY A 96 -11.84 4.36 0.65
N LEU A 97 -11.49 3.97 1.87
CA LEU A 97 -12.24 3.08 2.73
C LEU A 97 -11.90 3.36 4.19
N ILE A 98 -12.80 3.02 5.10
CA ILE A 98 -12.57 3.12 6.54
C ILE A 98 -11.93 1.81 7.03
N VAL A 99 -10.77 1.90 7.66
CA VAL A 99 -10.07 0.76 8.28
C VAL A 99 -10.36 0.76 9.77
N HIS A 100 -11.21 -0.17 10.20
CA HIS A 100 -11.50 -0.40 11.62
C HIS A 100 -10.43 -1.28 12.25
N ILE A 101 -9.85 -0.83 13.35
CA ILE A 101 -8.71 -1.47 14.01
C ILE A 101 -8.93 -1.51 15.53
N CYS A 102 -8.15 -2.35 16.21
CA CYS A 102 -7.95 -2.25 17.66
C CYS A 102 -6.45 -2.07 17.96
N ALA A 103 -6.09 -1.89 19.22
CA ALA A 103 -4.69 -1.69 19.62
C ALA A 103 -3.75 -2.80 19.10
N ALA A 104 -4.20 -4.05 19.08
CA ALA A 104 -3.42 -5.20 18.63
C ALA A 104 -3.15 -5.20 17.11
N THR A 105 -4.04 -4.62 16.30
CA THR A 105 -3.97 -4.67 14.82
C THR A 105 -3.50 -3.36 14.18
N ALA A 106 -3.41 -2.28 14.96
CA ALA A 106 -3.09 -0.95 14.47
C ALA A 106 -1.79 -0.86 13.64
N ARG A 107 -0.74 -1.58 14.04
CA ARG A 107 0.54 -1.60 13.30
C ARG A 107 0.39 -2.32 11.96
N MET A 108 -0.16 -3.53 11.97
CA MET A 108 -0.34 -4.34 10.77
C MET A 108 -1.25 -3.64 9.75
N ALA A 109 -2.30 -2.97 10.24
CA ALA A 109 -3.19 -2.18 9.40
C ALA A 109 -2.46 -1.00 8.72
N ARG A 110 -1.52 -0.36 9.40
CA ARG A 110 -0.67 0.68 8.80
C ARG A 110 0.29 0.10 7.76
N ASP A 111 0.95 -1.01 8.08
CA ASP A 111 1.88 -1.67 7.17
C ASP A 111 1.18 -2.16 5.87
N HIS A 112 -0.13 -2.48 5.94
CA HIS A 112 -0.91 -2.94 4.78
C HIS A 112 -1.57 -1.81 3.98
N PHE A 113 -2.27 -0.89 4.64
CA PHE A 113 -3.10 0.13 3.98
C PHE A 113 -2.40 1.48 3.79
N GLY A 114 -1.22 1.65 4.39
CA GLY A 114 -0.41 2.87 4.29
C GLY A 114 -0.93 4.03 5.14
N VAL A 115 -0.09 5.06 5.30
CA VAL A 115 -0.37 6.15 6.25
C VAL A 115 -1.55 7.04 5.87
N ALA A 116 -1.93 7.05 4.59
CA ALA A 116 -2.97 7.94 4.07
C ALA A 116 -4.40 7.39 4.29
N ALA A 117 -4.55 6.14 4.70
CA ALA A 117 -5.86 5.53 4.93
C ALA A 117 -6.59 6.15 6.14
N GLN A 118 -7.92 6.05 6.15
CA GLN A 118 -8.74 6.50 7.28
C GLN A 118 -8.86 5.37 8.30
N TYR A 119 -8.35 5.58 9.52
CA TYR A 119 -8.39 4.59 10.59
C TYR A 119 -9.40 4.96 11.66
N GLN A 120 -10.18 3.99 12.11
CA GLN A 120 -11.04 4.10 13.29
C GLN A 120 -10.64 3.04 14.31
N THR A 121 -10.19 3.49 15.48
CA THR A 121 -9.75 2.61 16.56
C THR A 121 -10.91 2.28 17.49
N HIS A 122 -11.04 1.00 17.81
CA HIS A 122 -12.04 0.45 18.73
C HIS A 122 -11.39 -0.30 19.88
N ASP A 123 -12.17 -0.53 20.94
CA ASP A 123 -11.71 -1.19 22.17
C ASP A 123 -11.31 -2.65 21.94
N SER A 124 -12.00 -3.37 21.05
CA SER A 124 -11.73 -4.76 20.73
C SER A 124 -11.82 -5.06 19.22
N ALA A 125 -11.25 -6.21 18.81
CA ALA A 125 -11.42 -6.70 17.44
C ALA A 125 -12.90 -6.98 17.10
N ALA A 126 -13.69 -7.43 18.08
CA ALA A 126 -15.11 -7.69 17.90
C ALA A 126 -15.91 -6.38 17.67
N ASP A 127 -15.53 -5.28 18.34
CA ASP A 127 -16.10 -3.96 18.09
C ASP A 127 -15.75 -3.45 16.68
N ALA A 128 -14.51 -3.64 16.25
CA ALA A 128 -14.07 -3.28 14.91
C ALA A 128 -14.83 -4.02 13.81
N VAL A 129 -15.11 -5.32 13.98
CA VAL A 129 -15.94 -6.11 13.05
C VAL A 129 -17.37 -5.60 13.01
N ARG A 130 -18.00 -5.38 14.19
CA ARG A 130 -19.37 -4.84 14.25
C ARG A 130 -19.50 -3.48 13.56
N ALA A 131 -18.51 -2.61 13.73
CA ALA A 131 -18.50 -1.31 13.05
C ALA A 131 -18.40 -1.47 11.53
N CYS A 132 -17.57 -2.41 11.06
CA CYS A 132 -17.38 -2.69 9.64
C CYS A 132 -18.67 -3.16 8.94
N ASP A 133 -19.49 -3.99 9.59
CA ASP A 133 -20.74 -4.51 9.02
C ASP A 133 -21.75 -3.39 8.66
N SER A 134 -21.58 -2.19 9.23
CA SER A 134 -22.47 -1.06 9.00
C SER A 134 -22.13 -0.20 7.78
N ASP A 135 -20.94 -0.37 7.18
CA ASP A 135 -20.47 0.42 6.04
C ASP A 135 -19.88 -0.47 4.93
N PRO A 136 -20.49 -0.53 3.74
CA PRO A 136 -20.00 -1.33 2.61
C PRO A 136 -18.66 -0.84 2.02
N ARG A 137 -18.14 0.31 2.46
CA ARG A 137 -16.83 0.87 2.08
C ARG A 137 -15.86 0.86 3.27
N SER A 138 -15.97 -0.13 4.13
CA SER A 138 -15.08 -0.32 5.28
C SER A 138 -14.48 -1.72 5.32
N VAL A 139 -13.40 -1.87 6.07
CA VAL A 139 -12.78 -3.16 6.39
C VAL A 139 -12.38 -3.18 7.86
N ALA A 140 -12.44 -4.35 8.50
CA ALA A 140 -11.87 -4.56 9.82
C ALA A 140 -10.57 -5.35 9.72
N VAL A 141 -9.54 -4.91 10.45
CA VAL A 141 -8.33 -5.71 10.65
C VAL A 141 -8.43 -6.42 11.98
N VAL A 142 -8.54 -7.74 11.91
CA VAL A 142 -8.66 -8.63 13.07
C VAL A 142 -7.37 -9.44 13.24
N PRO A 143 -6.97 -9.74 14.48
CA PRO A 143 -5.92 -10.73 14.68
C PRO A 143 -6.41 -12.07 14.15
N LEU A 144 -5.53 -12.80 13.46
CA LEU A 144 -5.77 -14.20 13.15
C LEU A 144 -5.70 -14.98 14.47
N GLU A 145 -6.85 -15.36 14.99
CA GLU A 145 -6.96 -16.55 15.83
C GLU A 145 -6.53 -17.75 14.96
N THR A 146 -5.74 -18.68 15.49
CA THR A 146 -5.22 -19.83 14.72
C THR A 146 -6.31 -20.72 14.09
N ASP A 147 -7.57 -20.55 14.50
CA ASP A 147 -8.74 -21.33 14.05
C ASP A 147 -9.76 -20.52 13.23
N PHE A 148 -9.41 -19.31 12.74
CA PHE A 148 -10.34 -18.49 11.95
C PHE A 148 -10.77 -19.19 10.65
N THR A 149 -12.07 -19.48 10.55
CA THR A 149 -12.73 -19.95 9.32
C THR A 149 -13.74 -18.89 8.88
N PRO A 150 -13.57 -18.22 7.72
CA PRO A 150 -14.49 -17.17 7.28
C PRO A 150 -15.89 -17.76 7.00
N ALA A 151 -16.92 -17.17 7.61
CA ALA A 151 -18.30 -17.64 7.53
C ALA A 151 -19.13 -17.02 6.37
N GLY A 152 -18.50 -16.25 5.48
CA GLY A 152 -19.18 -15.54 4.39
C GLY A 152 -18.78 -16.02 2.99
N ALA A 153 -19.63 -15.80 1.99
CA ALA A 153 -19.37 -16.10 0.58
C ALA A 153 -18.34 -15.17 -0.10
N ALA A 154 -17.58 -14.40 0.68
CA ALA A 154 -16.48 -13.59 0.18
C ALA A 154 -15.22 -14.47 0.15
N GLY A 155 -14.66 -14.65 -1.04
CA GLY A 155 -13.44 -15.44 -1.24
C GLY A 155 -12.35 -15.04 -0.26
N GLY A 156 -11.90 -16.00 0.55
CA GLY A 156 -10.84 -15.81 1.53
C GLY A 156 -9.54 -15.37 0.84
N PHE A 157 -8.92 -14.35 1.44
CA PHE A 157 -7.51 -14.02 1.25
C PHE A 157 -6.85 -13.99 2.62
#